data_AF-A0A192WGU8-F1
#
_entry.id   AF-A0A192WGU8-F1
#
_cell.length_a   1.000
_cell.length_b   1.000
_cell.length_c   1.000
_cell.angle_alpha   90.00
_cell.angle_beta   90.00
_cell.angle_gamma   90.00
#
_symmetry.space_group_name_H-M   'P 1'
#
loop_
_entity.id
_entity.type
_entity.pdbx_description
1 polymer ?
#
loop_
_entity_poly.entity_id
_entity_poly.type
_entity_poly.pdbx_seq_one_letter_code
_entity_poly.pdbx_strand_id
1 'polypeptide(L)'
;TIESWSPPLEGAPVTINVDAFLKGDDKPLPMLKNTLKPLSAPVYCIYTSGTTGRPKGVIVEHKQFANLIQWYAQEYNIEASDRFLVLSALSFDLTQKNLFTPLITGGSVSFATRDSYEPDKICRYIADFKITIINCAPSSFYPLVEIDPSLLSSLRYVLLGGEDIEYRKLEQWLLGAGSQTQLINMYGPTECTDIACSCEITRTLIGERPSILPIGKAMANVSLYVVNQKGQLSPYGIPGELYIGGKGVSRGYWNRPELTEDRFVESALLSSGELAATRFYKTG
;
A
#
# COMPACT_ATOMS: atom_id res chain seq x y z
N THR A 1 -0.04 9.66 28.45
CA THR A 1 -0.49 8.35 28.95
C THR A 1 -1.81 8.04 28.28
N ILE A 2 -1.82 7.00 27.44
CA ILE A 2 -2.96 6.55 26.63
C ILE A 2 -3.83 5.66 27.52
N GLU A 3 -4.39 6.22 28.59
CA GLU A 3 -5.10 5.42 29.61
C GLU A 3 -6.58 5.79 29.78
N SER A 4 -7.12 6.72 28.99
CA SER A 4 -8.53 7.11 29.14
C SER A 4 -9.32 7.21 27.83
N TRP A 5 -8.89 6.53 26.77
CA TRP A 5 -9.73 6.38 25.59
C TRP A 5 -10.47 5.04 25.68
N SER A 6 -11.73 5.11 26.11
CA SER A 6 -12.69 4.01 25.97
C SER A 6 -13.41 4.20 24.63
N PRO A 7 -13.28 3.27 23.66
CA PRO A 7 -14.09 3.33 22.44
C PRO A 7 -15.59 3.33 22.81
N PRO A 8 -16.44 4.06 22.08
CA PRO A 8 -17.88 3.87 22.20
C PRO A 8 -18.21 2.42 21.85
N LEU A 9 -19.10 1.86 22.67
CA LEU A 9 -19.81 0.58 22.60
C LEU A 9 -19.89 -0.09 21.22
N GLU A 10 -19.68 -1.41 21.24
CA GLU A 10 -19.90 -2.44 20.21
C GLU A 10 -20.45 -1.99 18.84
N GLY A 11 -19.64 -2.20 17.79
CA GLY A 11 -20.08 -2.24 16.40
C GLY A 11 -19.93 -0.95 15.59
N ALA A 12 -19.63 0.19 16.21
CA ALA A 12 -19.35 1.44 15.49
C ALA A 12 -17.84 1.64 15.30
N PRO A 13 -17.33 1.71 14.06
CA PRO A 13 -15.91 1.94 13.82
C PRO A 13 -15.51 3.38 14.12
N VAL A 14 -14.23 3.54 14.44
CA VAL A 14 -13.62 4.82 14.74
C VAL A 14 -13.27 5.52 13.44
N THR A 15 -14.04 6.54 13.07
CA THR A 15 -13.65 7.49 12.03
C THR A 15 -12.79 8.57 12.64
N ILE A 16 -11.55 8.70 12.16
CA ILE A 16 -10.69 9.82 12.55
C ILE A 16 -10.97 10.97 11.60
N ASN A 17 -11.78 11.93 12.06
CA ASN A 17 -11.90 13.24 11.43
C ASN A 17 -11.04 14.23 12.22
N VAL A 18 -9.93 14.66 11.64
CA VAL A 18 -8.96 15.53 12.31
C VAL A 18 -9.61 16.86 12.71
N ASP A 19 -10.49 17.43 11.87
CA ASP A 19 -11.19 18.68 12.18
C ASP A 19 -12.21 18.51 13.31
N ALA A 20 -12.89 17.37 13.39
CA ALA A 20 -13.81 17.07 14.48
C ALA A 20 -13.08 16.78 15.79
N PHE A 21 -11.94 16.08 15.72
CA PHE A 21 -11.06 15.82 16.86
C PHE A 21 -10.48 17.11 17.44
N LEU A 22 -10.12 18.08 16.58
CA LEU A 22 -9.64 19.39 16.99
C LEU A 22 -10.73 20.29 17.60
N LYS A 23 -12.01 20.02 17.30
CA LYS A 23 -13.15 20.79 17.83
C LYS A 23 -13.78 20.17 19.09
N GLY A 24 -13.49 18.90 19.41
CA GLY A 24 -14.21 18.10 20.40
C GLY A 24 -13.65 18.12 21.83
N ASP A 25 -12.41 18.56 22.03
CA ASP A 25 -11.79 18.66 23.36
C ASP A 25 -11.23 20.08 23.58
N ASP A 26 -11.80 20.82 24.54
CA ASP A 26 -11.30 22.12 25.02
C ASP A 26 -9.92 22.01 25.73
N LYS A 27 -9.32 20.81 25.74
CA LYS A 27 -7.95 20.63 26.20
C LYS A 27 -7.02 20.87 25.01
N PRO A 28 -6.11 21.87 25.10
CA PRO A 28 -5.10 22.03 24.05
C PRO A 28 -4.37 20.71 23.90
N LEU A 29 -4.38 20.15 22.69
CA LEU A 29 -3.53 19.01 22.36
C LEU A 29 -2.12 19.35 22.84
N PRO A 30 -1.40 18.40 23.48
CA PRO A 30 -0.03 18.66 23.88
C PRO A 30 0.69 19.18 22.65
N MET A 31 1.11 20.44 22.70
CA MET A 31 1.90 21.06 21.65
C MET A 31 3.10 20.14 21.44
N LEU A 32 3.03 19.32 20.39
CA LEU A 32 4.19 18.58 19.93
C LEU A 32 5.22 19.67 19.68
N LYS A 33 6.32 19.65 20.44
CA LYS A 33 7.45 20.53 20.14
C LYS A 33 7.72 20.30 18.66
N ASN A 34 7.52 21.33 17.85
CA ASN A 34 7.57 21.30 16.40
C ASN A 34 9.04 21.17 15.92
N THR A 35 9.76 20.20 16.49
CA THR A 35 11.04 19.74 15.98
C THR A 35 10.73 18.85 14.79
N LEU A 36 10.64 19.49 13.62
CA LEU A 36 10.72 18.80 12.34
C LEU A 36 11.89 17.82 12.40
N LYS A 37 11.60 16.53 12.25
CA LYS A 37 12.63 15.51 12.13
C LYS A 37 13.26 15.61 10.73
N PRO A 38 14.56 15.30 10.58
CA PRO A 38 15.15 15.22 9.26
C PRO A 38 14.43 14.16 8.42
N LEU A 39 14.40 14.35 7.10
CA LEU A 39 13.77 13.37 6.19
C LEU A 39 14.42 11.98 6.25
N SER A 40 15.64 11.87 6.77
CA SER A 40 16.32 10.62 7.06
C SER A 40 15.93 9.98 8.39
N ALA A 41 15.07 10.58 9.21
CA ALA A 41 14.62 9.94 10.44
C ALA A 41 13.67 8.75 10.12
N PRO A 42 13.75 7.63 10.86
CA PRO A 42 12.78 6.55 10.74
C PRO A 42 11.36 7.03 11.05
N VAL A 43 10.39 6.60 10.23
CA VAL A 43 8.95 6.82 10.48
C VAL A 43 8.28 5.57 11.04
N TYR A 44 8.67 4.37 10.57
CA TYR A 44 8.23 3.10 11.13
C TYR A 44 9.25 1.98 10.93
N CYS A 45 9.09 0.91 11.72
CA CYS A 45 9.78 -0.36 11.56
C CYS A 45 8.74 -1.48 11.51
N ILE A 46 8.66 -2.22 10.41
CA ILE A 46 7.69 -3.30 10.22
C ILE A 46 8.42 -4.63 10.10
N TYR A 47 8.02 -5.59 10.93
CA TYR A 47 8.61 -6.91 10.93
C TYR A 47 7.91 -7.82 9.92
N THR A 48 8.69 -8.39 9.00
CA THR A 48 8.23 -9.38 8.03
C THR A 48 8.79 -10.76 8.35
N SER A 49 8.11 -11.82 7.89
CA SER A 49 8.61 -13.19 8.01
C SER A 49 9.90 -13.34 7.21
N GLY A 50 11.03 -13.57 7.89
CA GLY A 50 12.30 -13.87 7.23
C GLY A 50 12.31 -15.30 6.69
N THR A 51 13.04 -15.54 5.59
CA THR A 51 13.24 -16.88 5.00
C THR A 51 13.91 -17.87 5.95
N THR A 52 14.61 -17.36 6.98
CA THR A 52 15.27 -18.16 8.04
C THR A 52 14.37 -18.42 9.25
N GLY A 53 13.08 -18.06 9.18
CA GLY A 53 12.11 -18.18 10.27
C GLY A 53 12.25 -17.12 11.37
N ARG A 54 13.28 -16.26 11.32
CA ARG A 54 13.44 -15.12 12.23
C ARG A 54 12.89 -13.85 11.57
N PRO A 55 11.93 -13.16 12.21
CA PRO A 55 11.41 -11.90 11.68
C PRO A 55 12.52 -10.86 11.48
N LYS A 56 12.41 -10.08 10.39
CA LYS A 56 13.33 -8.99 10.04
C LYS A 56 12.56 -7.67 10.02
N GLY A 57 13.03 -6.68 10.79
CA GLY A 57 12.39 -5.37 10.88
C GLY A 57 12.88 -4.46 9.76
N VAL A 58 12.01 -4.05 8.84
CA VAL A 58 12.34 -3.12 7.76
C VAL A 58 12.15 -1.69 8.25
N ILE A 59 13.20 -0.87 8.16
CA ILE A 59 13.17 0.54 8.59
C ILE A 59 12.87 1.45 7.40
N VAL A 60 11.75 2.15 7.45
CA VAL A 60 11.38 3.17 6.47
C VAL A 60 11.61 4.56 7.07
N GLU A 61 12.19 5.48 6.31
CA GLU A 61 12.41 6.87 6.73
C GLU A 61 11.35 7.80 6.12
N HIS A 62 11.23 9.00 6.68
CA HIS A 62 10.28 10.00 6.20
C HIS A 62 10.42 10.28 4.69
N LYS A 63 11.65 10.28 4.13
CA LYS A 63 11.86 10.56 2.70
C LYS A 63 11.22 9.52 1.78
N GLN A 64 11.30 8.23 2.12
CA GLN A 64 10.69 7.18 1.31
C GLN A 64 9.17 7.21 1.45
N PHE A 65 8.68 7.36 2.69
CA PHE A 65 7.25 7.39 2.95
C PHE A 65 6.59 8.63 2.34
N ALA A 66 7.24 9.80 2.40
CA ALA A 66 6.78 11.01 1.73
C ALA A 66 6.68 10.84 0.22
N ASN A 67 7.63 10.14 -0.42
CA ASN A 67 7.55 9.83 -1.85
C ASN A 67 6.32 8.97 -2.16
N LEU A 68 6.09 7.92 -1.38
CA LEU A 68 4.93 7.03 -1.54
C LEU A 68 3.62 7.79 -1.41
N ILE A 69 3.39 8.52 -0.32
CA ILE A 69 2.09 9.16 -0.07
C ILE A 69 1.82 10.33 -1.03
N GLN A 70 2.86 11.02 -1.52
CA GLN A 70 2.72 12.06 -2.55
C GLN A 70 2.35 11.45 -3.90
N TRP A 71 3.05 10.40 -4.33
CA TRP A 71 2.69 9.67 -5.54
C TRP A 71 1.27 9.11 -5.43
N TYR A 72 0.94 8.46 -4.30
CA TYR A 72 -0.36 7.85 -4.09
C TYR A 72 -1.51 8.86 -4.19
N ALA A 73 -1.34 10.04 -3.57
CA ALA A 73 -2.31 11.13 -3.65
C ALA A 73 -2.49 11.66 -5.08
N GLN A 74 -1.39 11.82 -5.83
CA GLN A 74 -1.41 12.37 -7.18
C GLN A 74 -1.93 11.37 -8.22
N GLU A 75 -1.44 10.13 -8.20
CA GLU A 75 -1.78 9.08 -9.16
C GLU A 75 -3.27 8.76 -9.16
N TYR A 76 -3.87 8.71 -7.96
CA TYR A 76 -5.28 8.34 -7.79
C TYR A 76 -6.19 9.53 -7.47
N ASN A 77 -5.69 10.76 -7.66
CA ASN A 77 -6.43 12.01 -7.41
C ASN A 77 -7.22 11.95 -6.09
N ILE A 78 -6.49 11.68 -5.01
CA ILE A 78 -7.08 11.56 -3.67
C ILE A 78 -7.33 12.95 -3.12
N GLU A 79 -8.58 13.23 -2.76
CA GLU A 79 -9.04 14.56 -2.34
C GLU A 79 -9.78 14.49 -0.99
N ALA A 80 -10.22 15.65 -0.49
CA ALA A 80 -10.94 15.76 0.78
C ALA A 80 -12.30 15.02 0.79
N SER A 81 -12.84 14.70 -0.38
CA SER A 81 -14.08 13.93 -0.53
C SER A 81 -13.88 12.42 -0.32
N ASP A 82 -12.62 11.95 -0.32
CA ASP A 82 -12.32 10.51 -0.24
C ASP A 82 -12.41 9.96 1.18
N ARG A 83 -12.88 8.71 1.24
CA ARG A 83 -13.17 7.97 2.46
C ARG A 83 -12.51 6.60 2.36
N PHE A 84 -11.48 6.41 3.18
CA PHE A 84 -10.70 5.18 3.24
C PHE A 84 -11.31 4.23 4.27
N LEU A 85 -11.35 2.94 3.92
CA LEU A 85 -11.55 1.87 4.89
C LEU A 85 -10.29 1.01 4.99
N VAL A 86 -9.66 1.04 6.16
CA VAL A 86 -8.51 0.20 6.49
C VAL A 86 -9.01 -1.16 6.99
N LEU A 87 -8.72 -2.21 6.21
CA LEU A 87 -9.04 -3.60 6.53
C LEU A 87 -7.86 -4.35 7.16
N SER A 88 -6.64 -3.89 6.90
CA SER A 88 -5.40 -4.54 7.33
C SER A 88 -4.97 -4.14 8.74
N ALA A 89 -4.22 -5.01 9.41
CA ALA A 89 -3.63 -4.69 10.71
C ALA A 89 -2.60 -3.54 10.59
N LEU A 90 -2.48 -2.71 11.62
CA LEU A 90 -1.49 -1.61 11.67
C LEU A 90 -0.03 -2.08 11.56
N SER A 91 0.24 -3.37 11.78
CA SER A 91 1.56 -3.98 11.63
C SER A 91 1.94 -4.27 10.17
N PHE A 92 1.00 -4.17 9.22
CA PHE A 92 1.30 -4.23 7.79
C PHE A 92 1.68 -2.85 7.25
N ASP A 93 2.59 -2.84 6.30
CA ASP A 93 3.06 -1.65 5.59
C ASP A 93 1.99 -1.08 4.67
N LEU A 94 1.18 -1.94 4.04
CA LEU A 94 -0.03 -1.59 3.28
C LEU A 94 -0.90 -0.57 4.02
N THR A 95 -1.04 -0.74 5.34
CA THR A 95 -1.87 0.12 6.18
C THR A 95 -1.38 1.57 6.26
N GLN A 96 -0.06 1.79 6.20
CA GLN A 96 0.51 3.09 6.53
C GLN A 96 0.09 4.17 5.52
N LYS A 97 0.23 3.91 4.20
CA LYS A 97 -0.19 4.90 3.18
C LYS A 97 -1.70 5.19 3.24
N ASN A 98 -2.52 4.16 3.47
CA ASN A 98 -3.98 4.28 3.55
C ASN A 98 -4.44 5.02 4.82
N LEU A 99 -3.62 5.02 5.87
CA LEU A 99 -3.83 5.82 7.06
C LEU A 99 -3.44 7.29 6.84
N PHE A 100 -2.24 7.54 6.33
CA PHE A 100 -1.67 8.89 6.32
C PHE A 100 -2.09 9.73 5.11
N THR A 101 -2.31 9.13 3.94
CA THR A 101 -2.71 9.87 2.74
C THR A 101 -4.01 10.66 2.91
N PRO A 102 -5.13 10.09 3.38
CA PRO A 102 -6.35 10.89 3.62
C PRO A 102 -6.12 12.05 4.59
N LEU A 103 -5.24 11.89 5.59
CA LEU A 103 -4.97 12.97 6.56
C LEU A 103 -4.21 14.16 5.95
N ILE A 104 -3.40 13.94 4.91
CA ILE A 104 -2.69 15.03 4.22
C ILE A 104 -3.47 15.62 3.05
N THR A 105 -4.49 14.92 2.55
CA THR A 105 -5.38 15.40 1.48
C THR A 105 -6.71 15.97 1.99
N GLY A 106 -6.95 15.90 3.30
CA GLY A 106 -8.20 16.34 3.94
C GLY A 106 -9.35 15.33 3.86
N GLY A 107 -9.07 14.10 3.43
CA GLY A 107 -10.01 12.99 3.40
C GLY A 107 -10.25 12.39 4.78
N SER A 108 -10.95 11.25 4.81
CA SER A 108 -11.25 10.53 6.05
C SER A 108 -10.75 9.09 6.02
N VAL A 109 -10.45 8.56 7.20
CA VAL A 109 -10.04 7.17 7.40
C VAL A 109 -10.91 6.52 8.47
N SER A 110 -11.38 5.31 8.17
CA SER A 110 -12.12 4.45 9.07
C SER A 110 -11.46 3.09 9.14
N PHE A 111 -11.59 2.40 10.27
CA PHE A 111 -11.01 1.09 10.50
C PHE A 111 -12.10 0.04 10.62
N ALA A 112 -11.94 -1.10 9.95
CA ALA A 112 -12.77 -2.27 10.26
C ALA A 112 -12.46 -2.75 11.69
N THR A 113 -13.49 -3.21 12.40
CA THR A 113 -13.37 -3.78 13.75
C THR A 113 -12.47 -5.02 13.73
N ARG A 114 -11.62 -5.18 14.75
CA ARG A 114 -10.53 -6.18 14.75
C ARG A 114 -10.94 -7.61 15.12
N ASP A 115 -12.15 -7.80 15.64
CA ASP A 115 -12.51 -9.06 16.29
C ASP A 115 -12.76 -10.20 15.29
N SER A 116 -13.27 -9.89 14.11
CA SER A 116 -13.50 -10.84 13.03
C SER A 116 -13.63 -10.17 11.66
N TYR A 117 -13.08 -10.82 10.63
CA TYR A 117 -13.30 -10.42 9.24
C TYR A 117 -14.69 -10.87 8.79
N GLU A 118 -15.63 -9.93 8.64
CA GLU A 118 -17.03 -10.21 8.34
C GLU A 118 -17.46 -9.49 7.05
N PRO A 119 -17.41 -10.16 5.88
CA PRO A 119 -17.72 -9.58 4.57
C PRO A 119 -19.04 -8.79 4.52
N ASP A 120 -20.12 -9.36 5.07
CA ASP A 120 -21.44 -8.70 5.08
C ASP A 120 -21.43 -7.36 5.82
N LYS A 121 -20.74 -7.29 6.96
CA LYS A 121 -20.62 -6.06 7.75
C LYS A 121 -19.75 -5.03 7.02
N ILE A 122 -18.68 -5.48 6.37
CA ILE A 122 -17.80 -4.62 5.56
C ILE A 122 -18.58 -4.03 4.38
N CYS A 123 -19.34 -4.83 3.63
CA CYS A 123 -20.14 -4.35 2.51
C CYS A 123 -21.19 -3.32 2.94
N ARG A 124 -21.92 -3.57 4.03
CA ARG A 124 -22.87 -2.59 4.60
C ARG A 124 -22.15 -1.31 5.02
N TYR A 125 -20.99 -1.43 5.66
CA TYR A 125 -20.20 -0.28 6.06
C TYR A 125 -19.76 0.58 4.87
N ILE A 126 -19.30 -0.06 3.79
CA ILE A 126 -18.95 0.62 2.54
C ILE A 126 -20.17 1.41 2.02
N ALA A 127 -21.35 0.79 1.99
CA ALA A 127 -22.58 1.40 1.51
C ALA A 127 -23.08 2.56 2.40
N ASP A 128 -23.06 2.38 3.72
CA ASP A 128 -23.60 3.32 4.70
C ASP A 128 -22.72 4.56 4.83
N PHE A 129 -21.40 4.38 4.84
CA PHE A 129 -20.42 5.46 5.02
C PHE A 129 -19.83 5.98 3.71
N LYS A 130 -20.31 5.46 2.57
CA LYS A 130 -19.90 5.85 1.21
C LYS A 130 -18.38 5.78 1.03
N ILE A 131 -17.79 4.68 1.46
CA ILE A 131 -16.35 4.46 1.33
C ILE A 131 -15.97 4.53 -0.15
N THR A 132 -14.93 5.31 -0.47
CA THR A 132 -14.50 5.53 -1.86
C THR A 132 -13.26 4.73 -2.22
N ILE A 133 -12.41 4.40 -1.23
CA ILE A 133 -11.14 3.72 -1.47
C ILE A 133 -10.95 2.58 -0.47
N ILE A 134 -10.65 1.40 -1.00
CA ILE A 134 -10.15 0.28 -0.22
C ILE A 134 -8.85 -0.25 -0.82
N ASN A 135 -7.93 -0.65 0.06
CA ASN A 135 -6.73 -1.36 -0.32
C ASN A 135 -6.57 -2.58 0.57
N CYS A 136 -6.48 -3.77 -0.04
CA CYS A 136 -6.37 -5.04 0.67
C CYS A 136 -5.76 -6.13 -0.22
N ALA A 137 -5.55 -7.31 0.35
CA ALA A 137 -5.18 -8.48 -0.44
C ALA A 137 -6.36 -8.94 -1.32
N PRO A 138 -6.11 -9.50 -2.51
CA PRO A 138 -7.16 -10.07 -3.35
C PRO A 138 -8.07 -11.07 -2.61
N SER A 139 -7.48 -11.96 -1.80
CA SER A 139 -8.20 -12.93 -0.97
C SER A 139 -9.21 -12.29 0.01
N SER A 140 -8.95 -11.07 0.45
CA SER A 140 -9.89 -10.31 1.30
C SER A 140 -11.02 -9.71 0.48
N PHE A 141 -10.76 -9.30 -0.76
CA PHE A 141 -11.76 -8.64 -1.58
C PHE A 141 -12.77 -9.59 -2.22
N TYR A 142 -12.37 -10.81 -2.61
CA TYR A 142 -13.27 -11.75 -3.30
C TYR A 142 -14.60 -12.01 -2.56
N PRO A 143 -14.62 -12.26 -1.24
CA PRO A 143 -15.88 -12.46 -0.53
C PRO A 143 -16.80 -11.23 -0.58
N LEU A 144 -16.26 -10.01 -0.68
CA LEU A 144 -17.08 -8.80 -0.70
C LEU A 144 -17.92 -8.71 -1.97
N VAL A 145 -17.35 -9.11 -3.11
CA VAL A 145 -18.05 -9.08 -4.40
C VAL A 145 -19.07 -10.21 -4.57
N GLU A 146 -19.02 -11.24 -3.70
CA GLU A 146 -19.96 -12.36 -3.70
C GLU A 146 -21.24 -12.09 -2.88
N ILE A 147 -21.21 -11.15 -1.91
CA ILE A 147 -22.37 -10.83 -1.05
C ILE A 147 -23.47 -10.08 -1.82
N ASP A 148 -23.25 -8.79 -2.07
CA ASP A 148 -24.13 -7.91 -2.82
C ASP A 148 -23.25 -6.82 -3.47
N PRO A 149 -22.89 -7.02 -4.75
CA PRO A 149 -22.11 -6.07 -5.53
C PRO A 149 -22.60 -4.61 -5.48
N SER A 150 -23.91 -4.38 -5.28
CA SER A 150 -24.48 -3.04 -5.29
C SER A 150 -24.06 -2.21 -4.07
N LEU A 151 -23.71 -2.87 -2.95
CA LEU A 151 -23.20 -2.23 -1.74
C LEU A 151 -21.81 -1.61 -1.94
N LEU A 152 -21.09 -2.06 -2.97
CA LEU A 152 -19.75 -1.58 -3.31
C LEU A 152 -19.76 -0.40 -4.31
N SER A 153 -20.94 0.08 -4.70
CA SER A 153 -21.11 1.11 -5.75
C SER A 153 -20.47 2.47 -5.45
N SER A 154 -20.15 2.75 -4.18
CA SER A 154 -19.45 3.99 -3.79
C SER A 154 -17.93 3.95 -3.99
N LEU A 155 -17.36 2.78 -4.24
CA LEU A 155 -15.92 2.61 -4.44
C LEU A 155 -15.48 3.24 -5.78
N ARG A 156 -14.62 4.25 -5.69
CA ARG A 156 -13.85 4.80 -6.81
C ARG A 156 -12.65 3.91 -7.15
N TYR A 157 -11.91 3.49 -6.12
CA TYR A 157 -10.72 2.66 -6.27
C TYR A 157 -10.78 1.41 -5.39
N VAL A 158 -10.47 0.28 -6.01
CA VAL A 158 -10.11 -0.95 -5.30
C VAL A 158 -8.67 -1.25 -5.68
N LEU A 159 -7.77 -1.17 -4.70
CA LEU A 159 -6.37 -1.45 -4.94
C LEU A 159 -5.99 -2.77 -4.26
N LEU A 160 -5.52 -3.73 -5.06
CA LEU A 160 -5.19 -5.07 -4.60
C LEU A 160 -3.69 -5.29 -4.71
N GLY A 161 -3.11 -5.98 -3.72
CA GLY A 161 -1.68 -6.29 -3.74
C GLY A 161 -1.29 -7.30 -2.67
N GLY A 162 -0.06 -7.80 -2.76
CA GLY A 162 0.48 -8.82 -1.84
C GLY A 162 0.17 -10.27 -2.24
N GLU A 163 -0.75 -10.49 -3.18
CA GLU A 163 -1.05 -11.80 -3.79
C GLU A 163 -1.37 -11.61 -5.27
N ASP A 164 -1.32 -12.70 -6.04
CA ASP A 164 -1.80 -12.69 -7.42
C ASP A 164 -3.32 -12.47 -7.47
N ILE A 165 -3.76 -11.62 -8.39
CA ILE A 165 -5.19 -11.38 -8.62
C ILE A 165 -5.75 -12.46 -9.55
N GLU A 166 -6.67 -13.26 -9.03
CA GLU A 166 -7.50 -14.19 -9.78
C GLU A 166 -8.65 -13.42 -10.45
N TYR A 167 -8.35 -12.76 -11.56
CA TYR A 167 -9.29 -11.91 -12.31
C TYR A 167 -10.68 -12.55 -12.52
N ARG A 168 -10.75 -13.87 -12.77
CA ARG A 168 -12.02 -14.58 -12.99
C ARG A 168 -13.01 -14.44 -11.83
N LYS A 169 -12.52 -14.26 -10.59
CA LYS A 169 -13.36 -14.01 -9.41
C LYS A 169 -13.97 -12.60 -9.39
N LEU A 170 -13.39 -11.66 -10.16
CA LEU A 170 -13.80 -10.25 -10.20
C LEU A 170 -14.49 -9.86 -11.51
N GLU A 171 -14.43 -10.70 -12.56
CA GLU A 171 -14.97 -10.43 -13.90
C GLU A 171 -16.42 -9.95 -13.87
N GLN A 172 -17.31 -10.69 -13.21
CA GLN A 172 -18.74 -10.33 -13.15
C GLN A 172 -18.97 -9.00 -12.44
N TRP A 173 -18.24 -8.75 -11.35
CA TRP A 173 -18.34 -7.50 -10.60
C TRP A 173 -17.87 -6.31 -11.44
N LEU A 174 -16.70 -6.42 -12.10
CA LEU A 174 -16.13 -5.37 -12.96
C LEU A 174 -17.00 -5.04 -14.18
N LEU A 175 -17.68 -6.04 -14.75
CA LEU A 175 -18.60 -5.83 -15.87
C LEU A 175 -19.98 -5.31 -15.41
N GLY A 176 -20.34 -5.50 -14.15
CA GLY A 176 -21.62 -5.11 -13.55
C GLY A 176 -21.49 -3.93 -12.58
N ALA A 177 -21.72 -4.18 -11.30
CA ALA A 177 -21.84 -3.14 -10.27
C ALA A 177 -20.53 -2.35 -10.03
N GLY A 178 -19.38 -2.97 -10.26
CA GLY A 178 -18.05 -2.34 -10.19
C GLY A 178 -17.62 -1.65 -11.49
N SER A 179 -18.52 -1.47 -12.46
CA SER A 179 -18.19 -0.94 -13.79
C SER A 179 -17.60 0.48 -13.81
N GLN A 180 -17.81 1.26 -12.74
CA GLN A 180 -17.24 2.59 -12.54
C GLN A 180 -16.05 2.60 -11.56
N THR A 181 -15.74 1.46 -10.96
CA THR A 181 -14.64 1.32 -10.00
C THR A 181 -13.36 0.98 -10.75
N GLN A 182 -12.29 1.72 -10.47
CA GLN A 182 -10.97 1.42 -11.00
C GLN A 182 -10.28 0.37 -10.14
N LEU A 183 -10.00 -0.80 -10.73
CA LEU A 183 -9.30 -1.89 -10.07
C LEU A 183 -7.81 -1.81 -10.39
N ILE A 184 -6.98 -1.70 -9.36
CA ILE A 184 -5.55 -1.52 -9.48
C ILE A 184 -4.82 -2.74 -8.91
N ASN A 185 -3.95 -3.36 -9.70
CA ASN A 185 -2.95 -4.30 -9.21
C ASN A 185 -1.74 -3.52 -8.71
N MET A 186 -1.32 -3.74 -7.47
CA MET A 186 -0.17 -3.08 -6.86
C MET A 186 0.85 -4.10 -6.39
N TYR A 187 2.11 -3.79 -6.65
CA TYR A 187 3.23 -4.61 -6.23
C TYR A 187 4.29 -3.76 -5.55
N GLY A 188 4.77 -4.25 -4.43
CA GLY A 188 6.02 -3.82 -3.83
C GLY A 188 6.30 -4.64 -2.57
N PRO A 189 7.57 -4.91 -2.28
CA PRO A 189 7.97 -5.48 -1.00
C PRO A 189 8.06 -4.38 0.07
N THR A 190 7.99 -4.77 1.34
CA THR A 190 8.16 -3.84 2.48
C THR A 190 9.48 -3.08 2.43
N GLU A 191 10.53 -3.74 1.94
CA GLU A 191 11.87 -3.17 1.73
C GLU A 191 11.91 -2.02 0.71
N CYS A 192 10.85 -1.88 -0.09
CA CYS A 192 10.64 -0.80 -1.06
C CYS A 192 9.49 0.13 -0.69
N THR A 193 9.13 0.17 0.61
CA THR A 193 8.12 1.09 1.13
C THR A 193 6.75 0.77 0.50
N ASP A 194 6.30 -0.46 0.69
CA ASP A 194 4.98 -0.99 0.33
C ASP A 194 4.71 -1.09 -1.18
N ILE A 195 4.67 0.01 -1.94
CA ILE A 195 4.39 -0.02 -3.39
C ILE A 195 5.60 0.44 -4.20
N ALA A 196 5.96 -0.34 -5.23
CA ALA A 196 6.99 -0.01 -6.21
C ALA A 196 6.40 0.22 -7.60
N CYS A 197 5.33 -0.49 -7.96
CA CYS A 197 4.62 -0.34 -9.22
C CYS A 197 3.14 -0.69 -9.13
N SER A 198 2.39 -0.25 -10.14
CA SER A 198 0.97 -0.56 -10.27
C SER A 198 0.52 -0.71 -11.72
N CYS A 199 -0.55 -1.47 -11.92
CA CYS A 199 -1.27 -1.64 -13.18
C CYS A 199 -2.77 -1.45 -12.96
N GLU A 200 -3.41 -0.58 -13.75
CA GLU A 200 -4.86 -0.55 -13.83
C GLU A 200 -5.38 -1.75 -14.64
N ILE A 201 -6.30 -2.52 -14.06
CA ILE A 201 -6.95 -3.65 -14.70
C ILE A 201 -8.13 -3.14 -15.52
N THR A 202 -7.83 -2.78 -16.77
CA THR A 202 -8.83 -2.26 -17.72
C THR A 202 -9.65 -3.38 -18.35
N ARG A 203 -10.82 -3.02 -18.90
CA ARG A 203 -11.64 -3.95 -19.72
C ARG A 203 -10.89 -4.50 -20.93
N THR A 204 -9.98 -3.74 -21.51
CA THR A 204 -9.15 -4.17 -22.63
C THR A 204 -8.20 -5.29 -22.19
N LEU A 205 -7.45 -5.07 -21.10
CA LEU A 205 -6.55 -6.07 -20.53
C LEU A 205 -7.29 -7.37 -20.16
N ILE A 206 -8.50 -7.21 -19.64
CA ILE A 206 -9.40 -8.31 -19.35
C ILE A 206 -9.78 -9.10 -20.62
N GLY A 207 -10.13 -8.40 -21.70
CA GLY A 207 -10.49 -9.02 -22.98
C GLY A 207 -9.35 -9.84 -23.60
N GLU A 208 -8.10 -9.50 -23.29
CA GLU A 208 -6.90 -10.26 -23.72
C GLU A 208 -6.73 -11.59 -22.97
N ARG A 209 -7.43 -11.79 -21.85
CA ARG A 209 -7.39 -12.99 -21.00
C ARG A 209 -5.96 -13.46 -20.67
N PRO A 210 -5.11 -12.59 -20.09
CA PRO A 210 -3.76 -12.98 -19.72
C PRO A 210 -3.77 -14.10 -18.68
N SER A 211 -2.75 -14.98 -18.74
CA SER A 211 -2.57 -16.03 -17.72
C SER A 211 -2.16 -15.46 -16.36
N ILE A 212 -1.45 -14.33 -16.35
CA ILE A 212 -0.99 -13.61 -15.15
C ILE A 212 -1.20 -12.11 -15.40
N LEU A 213 -1.77 -11.41 -14.41
CA LEU A 213 -1.93 -9.96 -14.51
C LEU A 213 -0.58 -9.25 -14.31
N PRO A 214 -0.23 -8.27 -15.15
CA PRO A 214 1.00 -7.51 -14.98
C PRO A 214 0.96 -6.68 -13.68
N ILE A 215 2.13 -6.51 -13.07
CA ILE A 215 2.34 -5.58 -11.94
C ILE A 215 2.49 -4.11 -12.39
N GLY A 216 2.63 -3.90 -13.71
CA GLY A 216 2.56 -2.59 -14.34
C GLY A 216 3.84 -1.77 -14.29
N LYS A 217 3.69 -0.46 -14.07
CA LYS A 217 4.76 0.54 -14.23
C LYS A 217 5.22 1.07 -12.88
N ALA A 218 6.51 1.44 -12.82
CA ALA A 218 7.13 2.02 -11.64
C ALA A 218 6.39 3.30 -11.20
N MET A 219 6.24 3.49 -9.90
CA MET A 219 5.76 4.75 -9.35
C MET A 219 6.80 5.87 -9.50
N ALA A 220 6.39 7.12 -9.24
CA ALA A 220 7.28 8.27 -9.32
C ALA A 220 8.54 8.09 -8.46
N ASN A 221 9.70 8.41 -9.05
CA ASN A 221 11.03 8.29 -8.44
C ASN A 221 11.45 6.86 -8.05
N VAL A 222 10.75 5.83 -8.53
CA VAL A 222 11.13 4.42 -8.42
C VAL A 222 11.55 3.90 -9.80
N SER A 223 12.45 2.94 -9.82
CA SER A 223 12.91 2.30 -11.05
C SER A 223 12.91 0.80 -10.89
N LEU A 224 12.50 0.09 -11.94
CA LEU A 224 12.43 -1.36 -11.99
C LEU A 224 13.43 -1.88 -13.01
N TYR A 225 14.21 -2.88 -12.62
CA TYR A 225 15.21 -3.51 -13.47
C TYR A 225 15.05 -5.02 -13.40
N VAL A 226 15.02 -5.68 -14.55
CA VAL A 226 15.08 -7.14 -14.63
C VAL A 226 16.53 -7.52 -14.85
N VAL A 227 17.09 -8.30 -13.94
CA VAL A 227 18.51 -8.62 -13.89
C VAL A 227 18.70 -10.12 -14.07
N ASN A 228 19.60 -10.50 -14.98
CA ASN A 228 19.91 -11.90 -15.23
C ASN A 228 20.86 -12.49 -14.16
N GLN A 229 21.12 -13.79 -14.23
CA GLN A 229 21.99 -14.51 -13.29
C GLN A 229 23.45 -14.01 -13.27
N LYS A 230 23.88 -13.23 -14.27
CA LYS A 230 25.23 -12.64 -14.34
C LYS A 230 25.28 -11.22 -13.76
N GLY A 231 24.19 -10.72 -13.16
CA GLY A 231 24.13 -9.35 -12.63
C GLY A 231 24.01 -8.27 -13.71
N GLN A 232 23.56 -8.63 -14.92
CA GLN A 232 23.40 -7.70 -16.05
C GLN A 232 21.91 -7.48 -16.33
N LEU A 233 21.57 -6.35 -16.97
CA LEU A 233 20.20 -6.11 -17.43
C LEU A 233 19.76 -7.23 -18.38
N SER A 234 18.59 -7.79 -18.10
CA SER A 234 17.98 -8.80 -18.95
C SER A 234 17.48 -8.17 -20.26
N PRO A 235 17.68 -8.80 -21.41
CA PRO A 235 17.05 -8.37 -22.65
C PRO A 235 15.53 -8.32 -22.53
N TYR A 236 14.90 -7.48 -23.35
CA TYR A 236 13.44 -7.36 -23.39
C TYR A 236 12.76 -8.72 -23.60
N GLY A 237 11.75 -9.01 -22.77
CA GLY A 237 10.98 -10.26 -22.83
C GLY A 237 11.66 -11.48 -22.19
N ILE A 238 12.91 -11.36 -21.70
CA ILE A 238 13.63 -12.45 -21.05
C ILE A 238 13.48 -12.35 -19.53
N PRO A 239 13.00 -13.40 -18.84
CA PRO A 239 12.87 -13.40 -17.38
C PRO A 239 14.19 -13.20 -16.64
N GLY A 240 14.11 -12.60 -15.46
CA GLY A 240 15.22 -12.37 -14.53
C GLY A 240 14.71 -11.95 -13.15
N GLU A 241 15.63 -11.72 -12.22
CA GLU A 241 15.32 -11.23 -10.87
C GLU A 241 14.95 -9.73 -10.95
N LEU A 242 13.90 -9.33 -10.23
CA LEU A 242 13.48 -7.94 -10.16
C LEU A 242 14.32 -7.17 -9.13
N TYR A 243 14.89 -6.05 -9.56
CA TYR A 243 15.63 -5.12 -8.73
C TYR A 243 14.85 -3.81 -8.71
N ILE A 244 14.62 -3.29 -7.51
CA ILE A 244 13.87 -2.05 -7.31
C ILE A 244 14.82 -0.97 -6.80
N GLY A 245 14.94 0.13 -7.53
CA GLY A 245 15.77 1.27 -7.20
C GLY A 245 14.98 2.54 -6.91
N GLY A 246 15.67 3.55 -6.39
CA GLY A 246 15.12 4.91 -6.25
C GLY A 246 14.53 5.19 -4.86
N LYS A 247 13.63 6.17 -4.79
CA LYS A 247 13.13 6.74 -3.53
C LYS A 247 12.18 5.84 -2.74
N GLY A 248 11.79 4.68 -3.26
CA GLY A 248 11.06 3.65 -2.50
C GLY A 248 11.97 2.78 -1.63
N VAL A 249 13.27 2.67 -1.96
CA VAL A 249 14.19 1.75 -1.26
C VAL A 249 14.42 2.20 0.18
N SER A 250 14.01 1.34 1.12
CA SER A 250 14.07 1.59 2.57
C SER A 250 15.51 1.67 3.08
N ARG A 251 15.68 2.03 4.36
CA ARG A 251 17.02 2.11 4.96
C ARG A 251 17.71 0.74 4.99
N GLY A 252 16.95 -0.32 5.22
CA GLY A 252 17.48 -1.67 5.44
C GLY A 252 16.83 -2.32 6.65
N TYR A 253 17.48 -3.35 7.16
CA TYR A 253 16.96 -4.15 8.26
C TYR A 253 17.50 -3.71 9.63
N TRP A 254 16.60 -3.60 10.61
CA TRP A 254 16.94 -3.30 12.00
C TRP A 254 17.86 -4.35 12.60
N ASN A 255 19.04 -3.89 13.01
CA ASN A 255 20.08 -4.70 13.66
C ASN A 255 20.51 -5.95 12.84
N ARG A 256 20.53 -5.82 11.50
CA ARG A 256 20.94 -6.87 10.55
C ARG A 256 21.78 -6.29 9.40
N PRO A 257 22.99 -5.79 9.67
CA PRO A 257 23.83 -5.15 8.64
C PRO A 257 24.21 -6.11 7.51
N GLU A 258 24.62 -7.34 7.81
CA GLU A 258 25.01 -8.34 6.79
C GLU A 258 23.86 -8.66 5.81
N LEU A 259 22.64 -8.86 6.34
CA LEU A 259 21.46 -9.08 5.50
C LEU A 259 21.07 -7.83 4.71
N THR A 260 21.36 -6.64 5.26
CA THR A 260 21.13 -5.38 4.57
C THR A 260 22.09 -5.24 3.40
N GLU A 261 23.37 -5.55 3.57
CA GLU A 261 24.36 -5.51 2.50
C GLU A 261 24.08 -6.57 1.39
N ASP A 262 23.61 -7.76 1.77
CA ASP A 262 23.22 -8.81 0.80
C ASP A 262 22.05 -8.41 -0.09
N ARG A 263 21.04 -7.74 0.49
CA ARG A 263 19.77 -7.43 -0.21
C ARG A 263 19.68 -6.01 -0.76
N PHE A 264 20.42 -5.07 -0.19
CA PHE A 264 20.41 -3.66 -0.59
C PHE A 264 21.73 -3.28 -1.24
N VAL A 265 21.82 -3.50 -2.54
CA VAL A 265 23.07 -3.43 -3.32
C VAL A 265 23.24 -2.08 -4.02
N GLU A 266 24.48 -1.69 -4.30
CA GLU A 266 24.81 -0.44 -5.00
C GLU A 266 24.89 -0.60 -6.52
N SER A 267 24.69 0.51 -7.25
CA SER A 267 24.67 0.58 -8.72
C SER A 267 25.91 0.02 -9.42
N ALA A 268 27.09 0.08 -8.79
CA ALA A 268 28.33 -0.39 -9.40
C ALA A 268 28.31 -1.90 -9.71
N LEU A 269 27.39 -2.66 -9.10
CA LEU A 269 27.22 -4.10 -9.31
C LEU A 269 26.42 -4.45 -10.57
N LEU A 270 25.74 -3.48 -11.20
CA LEU A 270 24.96 -3.66 -12.43
C LEU A 270 25.78 -3.15 -13.63
N SER A 271 26.55 -4.03 -14.25
CA SER A 271 27.73 -3.69 -15.05
C SER A 271 27.47 -3.21 -16.49
N SER A 272 26.41 -2.45 -16.80
CA SER A 272 26.15 -2.10 -18.21
C SER A 272 25.22 -0.90 -18.52
N GLY A 273 25.12 0.13 -17.68
CA GLY A 273 24.37 1.33 -18.08
C GLY A 273 24.40 2.48 -17.07
N GLU A 274 24.06 3.69 -17.53
CA GLU A 274 23.72 4.81 -16.66
C GLU A 274 22.41 4.48 -15.94
N LEU A 275 22.51 4.03 -14.69
CA LEU A 275 21.34 3.77 -13.86
C LEU A 275 20.91 5.04 -13.14
N ALA A 276 19.61 5.29 -13.11
CA ALA A 276 19.04 6.47 -12.44
C ALA A 276 19.10 6.37 -10.90
N ALA A 277 19.25 5.16 -10.37
CA ALA A 277 19.32 4.89 -8.93
C ALA A 277 20.71 4.45 -8.50
N THR A 278 21.13 4.85 -7.30
CA THR A 278 22.43 4.48 -6.71
C THR A 278 22.36 3.26 -5.80
N ARG A 279 21.16 2.88 -5.35
CA ARG A 279 20.89 1.76 -4.44
C ARG A 279 19.63 1.00 -4.89
N PHE A 280 19.69 -0.33 -4.76
CA PHE A 280 18.68 -1.27 -5.23
C PHE A 280 18.33 -2.28 -4.15
N TYR A 281 17.08 -2.73 -4.13
CA TYR A 281 16.65 -3.90 -3.38
C TYR A 281 16.48 -5.11 -4.32
N LYS A 282 17.06 -6.24 -3.94
CA LYS A 282 16.92 -7.54 -4.61
C LYS A 282 15.67 -8.26 -4.11
N THR A 283 14.67 -8.42 -4.97
CA THR A 283 13.37 -8.98 -4.52
C THR A 283 13.42 -10.46 -4.19
N GLY A 284 14.40 -11.20 -4.75
CA GLY A 284 14.47 -12.66 -4.66
C GLY A 284 13.70 -13.33 -5.78
#